data_AF-A0A967FT21-F1
#
_entry.id   AF-A0A967FT21-F1
#
_cell.length_a   1.000
_cell.length_b   1.000
_cell.length_c   1.000
_cell.angle_alpha   90.00
_cell.angle_beta   90.00
_cell.angle_gamma   90.00
#
_symmetry.space_group_name_H-M   'P 1'
#
loop_
_entity.id
_entity.type
_entity.pdbx_description
1 polymer ?
#
loop_
_entity_poly.entity_id
_entity_poly.type
_entity_poly.pdbx_seq_one_letter_code
_entity_poly.pdbx_strand_id
1 'polypeptide(L)'
;MGDSRRGALHLTRELIDARFPEPVLGRSQSMGELGEAQIEASLRDTLAERCDGHLWLFGYGSLMWRPDLSYAERTIGRVQGYHRSFCLWQKRYRGNRHNPNLMMALDAGGSCSGVLYRVTGPDVEAKLAGTFRRELIGNG
;
A
#
# COMPACT_ATOMS: atom_id res chain seq x y z
N MET A 1 -14.87 -17.02 -42.92
CA MET A 1 -15.48 -15.76 -42.48
C MET A 1 -16.13 -16.03 -41.13
N GLY A 2 -15.41 -15.74 -40.04
CA GLY A 2 -15.88 -15.96 -38.67
C GLY A 2 -15.71 -14.66 -37.91
N ASP A 3 -16.80 -13.89 -37.81
CA ASP A 3 -16.89 -12.69 -37.00
C ASP A 3 -16.81 -13.10 -35.53
N SER A 4 -15.65 -12.86 -34.91
CA SER A 4 -15.48 -12.94 -33.46
C SER A 4 -15.16 -11.54 -32.96
N ARG A 5 -16.14 -10.65 -33.07
CA ARG A 5 -16.24 -9.48 -32.20
C ARG A 5 -16.23 -9.96 -30.75
N ARG A 6 -15.05 -10.03 -30.13
CA ARG A 6 -14.93 -10.02 -28.67
C ARG A 6 -15.56 -8.71 -28.21
N GLY A 7 -16.80 -8.78 -27.75
CA GLY A 7 -17.46 -7.66 -27.10
C GLY A 7 -16.56 -7.12 -25.99
N ALA A 8 -16.61 -5.81 -25.77
CA ALA A 8 -15.84 -5.18 -24.71
C ALA A 8 -16.12 -5.92 -23.39
N LEU A 9 -15.06 -6.43 -22.75
CA LEU A 9 -15.16 -7.03 -21.42
C LEU A 9 -15.43 -5.89 -20.43
N HIS A 10 -16.68 -5.75 -20.02
CA HIS A 10 -17.07 -4.86 -18.94
C HIS A 10 -16.99 -5.61 -17.62
N LEU A 11 -16.29 -5.05 -16.64
CA LEU A 11 -16.32 -5.58 -15.27
C LEU A 11 -17.69 -5.23 -14.66
N THR A 12 -18.59 -6.20 -14.58
CA THR A 12 -19.92 -6.05 -13.97
C THR A 12 -19.95 -6.62 -12.55
N ARG A 13 -20.94 -6.21 -11.75
CA ARG A 13 -21.16 -6.76 -10.41
C ARG A 13 -21.37 -8.27 -10.44
N GLU A 14 -22.13 -8.76 -11.42
CA GLU A 14 -22.37 -10.19 -11.63
C GLU A 14 -21.08 -10.97 -11.89
N LEU A 15 -20.14 -10.43 -12.68
CA LEU A 15 -18.85 -11.08 -12.92
C LEU A 15 -17.95 -11.11 -11.69
N ILE A 16 -18.06 -10.10 -10.82
CA ILE A 16 -17.35 -10.07 -9.53
C ILE A 16 -17.96 -11.12 -8.60
N ASP A 17 -19.28 -11.11 -8.43
CA ASP A 17 -19.99 -12.04 -7.53
C ASP A 17 -19.82 -13.50 -7.98
N ALA A 18 -19.83 -13.77 -9.30
CA ALA A 18 -19.57 -15.11 -9.84
C ALA A 18 -18.15 -15.62 -9.54
N ARG A 19 -17.17 -14.72 -9.40
CA ARG A 19 -15.78 -15.09 -9.06
C ARG A 19 -15.54 -15.16 -7.56
N PHE A 20 -16.26 -14.37 -6.79
CA PHE A 20 -16.18 -14.30 -5.33
C PHE A 20 -17.58 -14.59 -4.73
N PRO A 21 -18.08 -15.83 -4.86
CA PRO A 21 -19.43 -16.19 -4.41
C PRO A 21 -19.56 -16.10 -2.88
N GLU A 22 -18.45 -16.23 -2.18
CA GLU A 22 -18.37 -16.03 -0.74
C GLU A 22 -17.79 -14.64 -0.44
N PRO A 23 -18.27 -13.95 0.63
CA PRO A 23 -17.66 -12.72 1.10
C PRO A 23 -16.15 -12.94 1.32
N VAL A 24 -15.32 -12.14 0.65
CA VAL A 24 -13.87 -12.22 0.84
C VAL A 24 -13.57 -11.83 2.28
N LEU A 25 -13.31 -12.81 3.14
CA LEU A 25 -12.86 -12.57 4.50
C LEU A 25 -11.44 -12.00 4.45
N GLY A 26 -11.31 -10.69 4.30
CA GLY A 26 -10.02 -10.03 4.48
C GLY A 26 -9.48 -10.36 5.87
N ARG A 27 -8.18 -10.65 5.93
CA ARG A 27 -7.48 -10.90 7.20
C ARG A 27 -7.44 -9.56 7.93
N SER A 28 -8.36 -9.39 8.86
CA SER A 28 -8.53 -8.13 9.61
C SER A 28 -7.27 -7.82 10.40
N GLN A 29 -6.40 -7.00 9.84
CA GLN A 29 -5.54 -6.10 10.59
C GLN A 29 -5.95 -4.69 10.22
N SER A 30 -7.10 -4.24 10.72
CA SER A 30 -7.36 -2.80 10.71
C SER A 30 -6.30 -2.17 11.59
N MET A 31 -5.37 -1.41 11.00
CA MET A 31 -4.53 -0.51 11.78
C MET A 31 -5.47 0.47 12.49
N GLY A 32 -5.35 0.56 13.81
CA GLY A 32 -6.06 1.56 14.59
C GLY A 32 -5.61 2.96 14.18
N GLU A 33 -6.47 3.97 14.38
CA GLU A 33 -6.09 5.37 14.22
C GLU A 33 -4.88 5.70 15.07
N LEU A 34 -3.78 6.09 14.42
CA LEU A 34 -2.66 6.72 15.09
C LEU A 34 -2.88 8.23 15.08
N GLY A 35 -2.84 8.83 16.26
CA GLY A 35 -2.73 10.28 16.40
C GLY A 35 -1.38 10.78 15.90
N GLU A 36 -1.29 12.09 15.66
CA GLU A 36 -0.09 12.74 15.11
C GLU A 36 1.19 12.37 15.89
N ALA A 37 1.14 12.46 17.22
CA ALA A 37 2.27 12.11 18.08
C ALA A 37 2.69 10.62 17.98
N GLN A 38 1.73 9.72 17.75
CA GLN A 38 2.02 8.29 17.58
C GLN A 38 2.65 8.00 16.21
N ILE A 39 2.25 8.74 15.17
CA ILE A 39 2.86 8.65 13.84
C ILE A 39 4.30 9.14 13.90
N GLU A 40 4.55 10.28 14.56
CA GLU A 40 5.89 10.81 14.74
C GLU A 40 6.77 9.87 15.57
N ALA A 41 6.23 9.26 16.62
CA ALA A 41 6.94 8.23 17.38
C ALA A 41 7.26 7.00 16.50
N SER A 42 6.28 6.49 15.74
CA SER A 42 6.48 5.35 14.85
C SER A 42 7.57 5.60 13.79
N LEU A 43 7.63 6.82 13.25
CA LEU A 43 8.71 7.22 12.34
C LEU A 43 10.07 7.21 13.06
N ARG A 44 10.17 7.85 14.24
CA ARG A 44 11.40 7.87 15.03
C ARG A 44 11.90 6.47 15.38
N ASP A 45 11.00 5.60 15.83
CA ASP A 45 11.32 4.21 16.19
C ASP A 45 11.81 3.43 14.95
N THR A 46 11.12 3.59 13.81
CA THR A 46 11.53 2.97 12.54
C THR A 46 12.93 3.40 12.13
N LEU A 47 13.25 4.70 12.26
CA LEU A 47 14.56 5.23 11.91
C LEU A 47 15.64 4.77 12.89
N ALA A 48 15.36 4.74 14.18
CA ALA A 48 16.29 4.25 15.19
C ALA A 48 16.68 2.78 14.95
N GLU A 49 15.74 1.95 14.51
CA GLU A 49 15.98 0.53 14.24
C GLU A 49 16.64 0.26 12.88
N ARG A 50 16.32 1.04 11.85
CA ARG A 50 16.56 0.66 10.45
C ARG A 50 17.44 1.62 9.67
N CYS A 51 17.76 2.79 10.21
CA CYS A 51 18.46 3.85 9.49
C CYS A 51 19.84 4.12 10.09
N ASP A 52 20.88 3.53 9.51
CA ASP A 52 22.27 3.88 9.78
C ASP A 52 22.76 4.94 8.77
N GLY A 53 22.18 6.14 8.85
CA GLY A 53 22.45 7.27 7.93
C GLY A 53 21.75 7.21 6.56
N HIS A 54 21.07 6.11 6.24
CA HIS A 54 20.21 5.97 5.06
C HIS A 54 19.14 4.88 5.24
N LEU A 55 18.04 5.01 4.49
CA LEU A 55 16.93 4.05 4.45
C LEU A 55 16.47 3.80 3.01
N TRP A 56 16.04 2.57 2.72
CA TRP A 56 15.32 2.25 1.50
C TRP A 56 13.82 2.09 1.79
N LEU A 57 13.00 2.90 1.14
CA LEU A 57 11.54 2.77 1.18
C LEU A 57 11.05 2.02 -0.06
N PHE A 58 10.29 0.94 0.14
CA PHE A 58 9.66 0.18 -0.94
C PHE A 58 8.21 0.60 -1.15
N GLY A 59 7.92 1.23 -2.29
CA GLY A 59 6.57 1.55 -2.74
C GLY A 59 6.00 0.45 -3.63
N TYR A 60 4.85 -0.13 -3.24
CA TYR A 60 4.14 -1.17 -4.00
C TYR A 60 2.74 -0.75 -4.49
N GLY A 61 2.30 0.45 -4.13
CA GLY A 61 0.99 1.01 -4.47
C GLY A 61 1.05 2.47 -4.90
N SER A 62 0.24 3.32 -4.27
CA SER A 62 0.13 4.76 -4.58
C SER A 62 1.47 5.50 -4.54
N LEU A 63 2.39 5.09 -3.65
CA LEU A 63 3.74 5.65 -3.54
C LEU A 63 4.57 5.50 -4.82
N MET A 64 4.29 4.50 -5.67
CA MET A 64 4.98 4.33 -6.95
C MET A 64 4.76 5.51 -7.92
N TRP A 65 3.62 6.20 -7.77
CA TRP A 65 3.18 7.31 -8.63
C TRP A 65 3.22 8.66 -7.92
N ARG A 66 3.01 8.68 -6.60
CA ARG A 66 3.05 9.87 -5.76
C ARG A 66 3.81 9.55 -4.47
N PRO A 67 5.15 9.63 -4.48
CA PRO A 67 5.97 9.23 -3.34
C PRO A 67 5.83 10.17 -2.15
N ASP A 68 5.68 11.48 -2.37
CA ASP A 68 5.50 12.46 -1.29
C ASP A 68 6.64 12.45 -0.25
N LEU A 69 7.87 12.31 -0.76
CA LEU A 69 9.13 12.33 -0.03
C LEU A 69 10.29 12.79 -0.95
N SER A 70 11.36 13.30 -0.34
CA SER A 70 12.62 13.60 -1.04
C SER A 70 13.57 12.41 -0.97
N TYR A 71 14.09 11.96 -2.10
CA TYR A 71 14.97 10.80 -2.20
C TYR A 71 16.23 11.12 -3.02
N ALA A 72 17.33 10.44 -2.71
CA ALA A 72 18.59 10.52 -3.44
C ALA A 72 18.59 9.62 -4.68
N GLU A 73 17.82 8.53 -4.65
CA GLU A 73 17.80 7.55 -5.73
C GLU A 73 16.43 6.88 -5.83
N ARG A 74 16.03 6.52 -7.06
CA ARG A 74 14.84 5.74 -7.36
C ARG A 74 15.19 4.62 -8.32
N THR A 75 14.83 3.39 -7.99
CA THR A 75 15.01 2.23 -8.88
C THR A 75 13.82 1.28 -8.83
N ILE A 76 13.64 0.48 -9.88
CA ILE A 76 12.66 -0.61 -9.88
C ILE A 76 13.27 -1.80 -9.16
N GLY A 77 12.54 -2.33 -8.18
CA GLY A 77 12.97 -3.46 -7.37
C GLY A 77 11.91 -4.54 -7.29
N ARG A 78 12.32 -5.71 -6.81
CA ARG A 78 11.42 -6.83 -6.51
C ARG A 78 11.67 -7.33 -5.10
N VAL A 79 10.63 -7.34 -4.28
CA VAL A 79 10.66 -8.02 -2.98
C VAL A 79 10.18 -9.46 -3.15
N GLN A 80 10.86 -10.39 -2.48
CA GLN A 80 10.51 -11.81 -2.45
C GLN A 80 9.75 -12.15 -1.17
N GLY A 81 8.90 -13.17 -1.23
CA GLY A 81 8.10 -13.59 -0.07
C GLY A 81 6.85 -12.74 0.16
N TYR A 82 6.54 -11.82 -0.75
CA TYR A 82 5.33 -11.00 -0.72
C TYR A 82 4.76 -10.79 -2.12
N HIS A 83 3.43 -10.76 -2.25
CA HIS A 83 2.74 -10.42 -3.49
C HIS A 83 1.62 -9.41 -3.19
N ARG A 84 1.14 -8.71 -4.22
CA ARG A 84 -0.01 -7.82 -4.07
C ARG A 84 -1.30 -8.61 -4.15
N SER A 85 -2.16 -8.45 -3.14
CA SER A 85 -3.51 -8.99 -3.15
C SER A 85 -4.46 -7.99 -2.51
N PHE A 86 -5.75 -8.09 -2.85
CA PHE A 86 -6.79 -7.37 -2.15
C PHE A 86 -7.02 -8.07 -0.80
N CYS A 87 -6.28 -7.66 0.23
CA CYS A 87 -6.25 -8.34 1.53
C CYS A 87 -6.44 -7.42 2.74
N LEU A 88 -6.44 -6.11 2.55
CA LEU A 88 -6.59 -5.13 3.62
C LEU A 88 -7.99 -4.52 3.62
N TRP A 89 -8.79 -4.81 4.65
CA TRP A 89 -10.09 -4.14 4.80
C TRP A 89 -9.93 -2.67 5.17
N GLN A 90 -10.68 -1.81 4.50
CA GLN A 90 -10.71 -0.37 4.74
C GLN A 90 -12.15 0.18 4.73
N LYS A 91 -12.54 0.96 5.73
CA LYS A 91 -13.80 1.70 5.86
C LYS A 91 -13.64 3.16 5.42
N ARG A 92 -12.53 3.53 4.75
CA ARG A 92 -12.32 4.85 4.14
C ARG A 92 -11.91 4.73 2.66
N TYR A 93 -11.73 5.86 1.99
CA TYR A 93 -11.37 5.97 0.57
C TYR A 93 -12.40 5.40 -0.40
N ARG A 94 -12.19 4.16 -0.86
CA ARG A 94 -13.04 3.48 -1.85
C ARG A 94 -14.21 2.73 -1.20
N GLY A 95 -14.38 2.88 0.13
CA GLY A 95 -15.46 2.33 0.92
C GLY A 95 -15.83 3.26 2.08
N ASN A 96 -16.74 2.81 2.94
CA ASN A 96 -17.20 3.51 4.13
C ASN A 96 -17.46 2.53 5.29
N ARG A 97 -17.84 3.03 6.48
CA ARG A 97 -18.11 2.19 7.67
C ARG A 97 -19.19 1.12 7.47
N HIS A 98 -20.19 1.39 6.62
CA HIS A 98 -21.27 0.45 6.33
C HIS A 98 -20.92 -0.50 5.19
N ASN A 99 -20.09 -0.04 4.24
CA ASN A 99 -19.67 -0.77 3.07
C ASN A 99 -18.14 -0.65 2.94
N PRO A 100 -17.37 -1.44 3.71
CA PRO A 100 -15.93 -1.40 3.63
C PRO A 100 -15.47 -1.86 2.25
N ASN A 101 -14.32 -1.35 1.81
CA ASN A 101 -13.64 -1.82 0.62
C ASN A 101 -12.48 -2.72 1.02
N LEU A 102 -12.09 -3.58 0.08
CA LEU A 102 -10.85 -4.33 0.17
C LEU A 102 -9.80 -3.55 -0.62
N MET A 103 -8.73 -3.13 0.05
CA MET A 103 -7.60 -2.43 -0.53
C MET A 103 -6.50 -3.44 -0.89
N MET A 104 -5.77 -3.15 -1.97
CA MET A 104 -4.59 -3.90 -2.35
C MET A 104 -3.42 -3.58 -1.41
N ALA A 105 -2.91 -4.61 -0.74
CA ALA A 105 -1.73 -4.52 0.11
C ALA A 105 -0.77 -5.69 -0.20
N LEU A 106 0.31 -5.81 0.58
CA LEU A 106 1.21 -6.96 0.49
C LEU A 106 0.69 -8.10 1.36
N ASP A 107 0.59 -9.29 0.78
CA ASP A 107 0.31 -10.54 1.50
C ASP A 107 1.50 -11.49 1.35
N ALA A 108 1.62 -12.44 2.26
CA ALA A 108 2.74 -13.36 2.33
C ALA A 108 2.80 -14.29 1.09
N GLY A 109 4.02 -14.64 0.69
CA GLY A 109 4.32 -15.51 -0.44
C GLY A 109 4.48 -14.79 -1.77
N GLY A 110 5.08 -15.46 -2.76
CA GLY A 110 5.27 -14.94 -4.10
C GLY A 110 6.34 -13.85 -4.21
N SER A 111 6.14 -12.91 -5.13
CA SER A 111 7.03 -11.76 -5.33
C SER A 111 6.25 -10.53 -5.81
N CYS A 112 6.76 -9.34 -5.49
CA CYS A 112 6.15 -8.08 -5.87
C CYS A 112 7.19 -7.14 -6.47
N SER A 113 6.96 -6.70 -7.70
CA SER A 113 7.71 -5.58 -8.29
C SER A 113 7.15 -4.25 -7.79
N GLY A 114 8.03 -3.32 -7.47
CA GLY A 114 7.68 -1.99 -6.99
C GLY A 114 8.80 -1.00 -7.25
N VAL A 115 8.77 0.12 -6.52
CA VAL A 115 9.79 1.16 -6.61
C VAL A 115 10.53 1.25 -5.28
N LEU A 116 11.86 1.26 -5.33
CA LEU A 116 12.73 1.51 -4.19
C LEU A 116 13.20 2.97 -4.22
N TYR A 117 13.05 3.67 -3.10
CA TYR A 117 13.52 5.04 -2.91
C TYR A 117 14.62 5.04 -1.85
N ARG A 118 15.82 5.53 -2.19
CA ARG A 118 16.91 5.72 -1.23
C ARG A 118 16.76 7.09 -0.60
N VAL A 119 16.54 7.12 0.71
CA VAL A 119 16.46 8.36 1.50
C VAL A 119 17.72 8.45 2.36
N THR A 120 18.42 9.58 2.29
CA THR A 120 19.72 9.77 2.94
C THR A 120 19.85 11.15 3.54
N GLY A 121 20.79 11.29 4.47
CA GLY A 121 21.18 12.57 5.07
C GLY A 121 20.67 12.74 6.50
N PRO A 122 21.07 13.84 7.17
CA PRO A 122 20.69 14.09 8.56
C PRO A 122 19.19 14.42 8.74
N ASP A 123 18.50 14.75 7.66
CA ASP A 123 17.09 15.18 7.61
C ASP A 123 16.13 14.07 7.13
N VAL A 124 16.54 12.79 7.19
CA VAL A 124 15.72 11.64 6.76
C VAL A 124 14.34 11.63 7.42
N GLU A 125 14.24 11.99 8.69
CA GLU A 125 12.95 12.10 9.40
C GLU A 125 12.03 13.13 8.74
N ALA A 126 12.52 14.34 8.49
CA ALA A 126 11.75 15.40 7.84
C ALA A 126 11.33 14.99 6.41
N LYS A 127 12.20 14.29 5.67
CA LYS A 127 11.93 13.78 4.32
C LYS A 127 10.81 12.73 4.29
N LEU A 128 10.62 11.96 5.37
CA LEU A 128 9.65 10.87 5.46
C LEU A 128 8.37 11.24 6.20
N ALA A 129 8.38 12.32 7.01
CA ALA A 129 7.25 12.72 7.86
C ALA A 129 5.93 12.86 7.08
N GLY A 130 5.95 13.48 5.89
CA GLY A 130 4.77 13.62 5.03
C GLY A 130 4.21 12.28 4.57
N THR A 131 5.10 11.38 4.12
CA THR A 131 4.73 10.01 3.73
C THR A 131 4.15 9.22 4.90
N PHE A 132 4.80 9.25 6.07
CA PHE A 132 4.31 8.54 7.26
C PHE A 132 2.95 9.06 7.72
N ARG A 133 2.75 10.39 7.78
CA ARG A 133 1.43 10.96 8.05
C ARG A 133 0.39 10.47 7.07
N ARG A 134 0.68 10.55 5.77
CA ARG A 134 -0.28 10.15 4.74
C ARG A 134 -0.69 8.68 4.84
N GLU A 135 0.27 7.79 5.11
CA GLU A 135 0.04 6.34 5.08
C GLU A 135 -0.43 5.80 6.44
N LEU A 136 -0.17 6.49 7.55
CA LEU A 136 -0.54 6.07 8.91
C LEU A 136 -1.71 6.87 9.53
N ILE A 137 -2.10 8.01 8.95
CA ILE A 137 -3.38 8.66 9.26
C ILE A 137 -4.48 7.84 8.60
N GLY A 138 -5.07 6.89 9.34
CA GLY A 138 -6.29 6.25 8.88
C GLY A 138 -6.87 5.23 9.85
N ASN A 139 -8.08 5.51 10.37
CA ASN A 139 -8.99 4.44 10.78
C ASN A 139 -9.25 3.62 9.53
N GLY A 140 -8.83 2.35 9.58
CA GLY A 140 -9.06 1.35 8.55
C GLY A 140 -10.35 1.59 7.80
#